data_AF-A0A1G2WIQ0-F1
#
_entry.id   AF-A0A1G2WIQ0-F1
#
_cell.length_a   1.000
_cell.length_b   1.000
_cell.length_c   1.000
_cell.angle_alpha   90.00
_cell.angle_beta   90.00
_cell.angle_gamma   90.00
#
_symmetry.space_group_name_H-M   'P 1'
#
loop_
_entity.id
_entity.type
_entity.pdbx_description
1 polymer ?
#
loop_
_entity_poly.entity_id
_entity_poly.type
_entity_poly.pdbx_seq_one_letter_code
_entity_poly.pdbx_strand_id
1 'polypeptide(L)'
;MKLTLNLASRTYLNRRALRFSYLGVAAILAMLLVVNLYGYLHAHTRIGLLNDRLTELEQQQRTEKGPLPRKMTSGEQEQLVADVEFANEILKKDGFRWTLLLDHLEGVVPERVGIRGIRPNYSEGSFTLSGYARSVDDLRKFLDNLIGSPDFNDVYLLQQARQESKDGGSLIGFSIVVKGAF
;
A
#
# COMPACT_ATOMS: atom_id res chain seq x y z
N MET A 1 -44.15 13.16 70.60
CA MET A 1 -42.84 13.23 69.90
C MET A 1 -42.84 14.46 69.00
N LYS A 2 -41.96 15.44 69.25
CA LYS A 2 -41.83 16.63 68.39
C LYS A 2 -40.70 16.39 67.39
N LEU A 3 -41.03 16.21 66.11
CA LEU A 3 -40.04 16.20 65.04
C LEU A 3 -39.54 17.62 64.82
N THR A 4 -38.27 17.87 65.11
CA THR A 4 -37.57 19.09 64.73
C THR A 4 -37.10 18.96 63.29
N LEU A 5 -38.02 19.18 62.34
CA LEU A 5 -37.67 19.22 60.93
C LEU A 5 -36.97 20.55 60.64
N ASN A 6 -35.67 20.50 60.43
CA ASN A 6 -34.87 21.66 60.06
C ASN A 6 -35.14 22.02 58.58
N LEU A 7 -36.13 22.90 58.35
CA LEU A 7 -36.47 23.46 57.03
C LEU A 7 -35.59 24.66 56.63
N ALA A 8 -34.51 24.92 57.36
CA ALA A 8 -33.60 26.04 57.12
C ALA A 8 -32.36 25.66 56.28
N SER A 9 -32.35 24.52 55.59
CA SER A 9 -31.35 24.27 54.54
C SER A 9 -31.71 25.04 53.26
N ARG A 10 -31.72 26.37 53.35
CA ARG A 10 -31.68 27.20 52.14
C ARG A 10 -30.28 27.03 51.54
N THR A 11 -30.15 26.22 50.51
CA THR A 11 -28.93 26.13 49.72
C THR A 11 -28.67 27.53 49.15
N TYR A 12 -27.76 28.27 49.78
CA TYR A 12 -27.29 29.56 49.30
C TYR A 12 -26.45 29.32 48.04
N LEU A 13 -27.12 29.04 46.92
CA LEU A 13 -26.49 29.05 45.62
C LEU A 13 -26.10 30.49 45.31
N ASN A 14 -24.80 30.72 45.22
CA ASN A 14 -24.25 32.01 44.86
C ASN A 14 -24.69 32.36 43.42
N ARG A 15 -25.79 33.10 43.31
CA ARG A 15 -26.39 33.48 42.01
C ARG A 15 -25.42 34.24 41.12
N ARG A 16 -24.42 34.93 41.69
CA ARG A 16 -23.35 35.58 40.93
C ARG A 16 -22.43 34.54 40.31
N ALA A 17 -21.98 33.55 41.09
CA ALA A 17 -21.15 32.45 40.58
C ALA A 17 -21.86 31.64 39.49
N LEU A 18 -23.15 31.38 39.64
CA LEU A 18 -23.97 30.72 38.61
C LEU A 18 -24.06 31.55 37.32
N ARG A 19 -24.25 32.87 37.42
CA ARG A 19 -24.24 33.74 36.23
C ARG A 19 -22.89 33.72 35.52
N PHE A 20 -21.78 33.73 36.27
CA PHE A 20 -20.45 33.60 35.69
C PHE A 20 -20.23 32.23 35.04
N SER A 21 -20.73 31.13 35.62
CA SER A 21 -20.64 29.82 34.98
C SER A 21 -21.49 29.73 33.70
N TYR A 22 -22.71 30.29 33.71
CA TYR A 22 -23.54 30.38 32.51
C TYR A 22 -22.89 31.23 31.41
N LEU A 23 -22.27 32.36 31.77
CA LEU A 23 -21.51 33.19 30.84
C LEU A 23 -20.30 32.45 30.26
N GLY A 24 -19.58 31.69 31.09
CA GLY A 24 -18.46 30.86 30.64
C GLY A 24 -18.89 29.79 29.63
N VAL A 25 -19.98 29.08 29.93
CA VAL A 25 -20.54 28.06 29.01
C VAL A 25 -21.03 28.71 27.71
N ALA A 26 -21.71 29.86 27.79
CA ALA A 26 -22.16 30.60 26.61
C ALA A 26 -20.99 31.06 25.73
N ALA A 27 -19.89 31.52 26.34
CA ALA A 27 -18.69 31.92 25.62
C ALA A 27 -18.01 30.74 24.92
N ILE A 28 -17.93 29.57 25.58
CA ILE A 28 -17.38 28.34 24.99
C ILE A 28 -18.24 27.89 23.79
N LEU A 29 -19.57 27.89 23.94
CA LEU A 29 -20.48 27.55 22.85
C LEU A 29 -20.36 28.52 21.66
N ALA A 30 -20.24 29.82 21.93
CA ALA A 30 -20.01 30.82 20.90
C ALA A 30 -18.66 30.59 20.18
N MET A 31 -17.60 30.27 20.92
CA MET A 31 -16.29 29.95 20.34
C MET A 31 -16.34 28.71 19.45
N LEU A 32 -16.99 27.64 19.90
CA LEU A 32 -17.17 26.41 19.11
C LEU A 32 -17.96 26.67 17.82
N LEU A 33 -18.95 27.55 17.88
CA LEU A 33 -19.76 27.94 16.73
C LEU A 33 -18.92 28.73 15.71
N VAL A 34 -18.06 29.65 16.17
CA VAL A 34 -17.13 30.39 15.30
C VAL A 34 -16.13 29.44 14.62
N VAL A 35 -15.56 28.48 15.36
CA VAL A 35 -14.63 27.49 14.80
C VAL A 35 -15.33 26.61 13.76
N ASN A 36 -16.54 26.14 14.04
CA ASN A 36 -17.34 25.36 13.08
C ASN A 36 -17.67 26.17 11.83
N LEU A 37 -18.09 27.43 11.99
CA LEU A 37 -18.43 28.30 10.87
C LEU A 37 -17.20 28.60 10.02
N TYR A 38 -16.04 28.86 10.65
CA TYR A 38 -14.78 29.05 9.95
C TYR A 38 -14.39 27.78 9.17
N GLY A 39 -14.49 26.60 9.79
CA GLY A 39 -14.24 25.32 9.14
C GLY A 39 -15.18 25.06 7.95
N TYR A 40 -16.47 25.37 8.10
CA TYR A 40 -17.47 25.23 7.05
C TYR A 40 -17.17 26.17 5.87
N LEU A 41 -16.91 27.45 6.13
CA LEU A 41 -16.57 28.42 5.08
C LEU A 41 -15.26 28.06 4.37
N HIS A 42 -14.25 27.57 5.10
CA HIS A 42 -12.96 27.17 4.54
C HIS A 42 -13.02 25.82 3.80
N ALA A 43 -13.98 24.94 4.14
CA ALA A 43 -14.25 23.71 3.42
C ALA A 43 -14.92 23.99 2.06
N HIS A 44 -15.82 24.98 2.00
CA HIS A 44 -16.52 25.35 0.77
C HIS A 44 -15.62 25.96 -0.30
N THR A 45 -14.62 26.76 0.10
CA THR A 45 -13.66 27.34 -0.86
C THR A 45 -12.76 26.29 -1.52
N ARG A 46 -12.56 25.14 -0.88
CA ARG A 46 -11.82 23.99 -1.47
C ARG A 46 -12.69 23.18 -2.43
N ILE A 47 -13.99 23.02 -2.14
CA ILE A 47 -14.91 22.27 -2.99
C ILE A 47 -15.21 23.02 -4.29
N GLY A 48 -15.34 24.35 -4.25
CA GLY A 48 -15.54 25.16 -5.46
C GLY A 48 -14.39 25.05 -6.46
N LEU A 49 -13.14 25.15 -5.97
CA LEU A 49 -11.93 25.04 -6.81
C LEU A 49 -11.74 23.64 -7.43
N LEU A 50 -12.14 22.57 -6.74
CA LEU A 50 -12.15 21.23 -7.33
C LEU A 50 -13.25 21.07 -8.37
N ASN A 51 -14.44 21.61 -8.12
CA ASN A 51 -15.54 21.58 -9.09
C ASN A 51 -15.24 22.43 -10.33
N ASP A 52 -14.59 23.57 -10.19
CA ASP A 52 -14.20 24.41 -11.34
C ASP A 52 -13.17 23.69 -12.21
N ARG A 53 -12.18 23.02 -11.60
CA ARG A 53 -11.21 22.19 -12.34
C ARG A 53 -11.86 20.96 -12.98
N LEU A 54 -12.82 20.32 -12.30
CA LEU A 54 -13.62 19.24 -12.89
C LEU A 54 -14.45 19.74 -14.07
N THR A 55 -15.05 20.93 -13.95
CA THR A 55 -15.86 21.53 -15.02
C THR A 55 -14.99 21.95 -16.20
N GLU A 56 -13.80 22.48 -15.96
CA GLU A 56 -12.84 22.85 -17.00
C GLU A 56 -12.28 21.60 -17.72
N LEU A 57 -12.00 20.52 -16.97
CA LEU A 57 -11.64 19.21 -17.55
C LEU A 57 -12.79 18.58 -18.34
N GLU A 58 -14.03 18.69 -17.85
CA GLU A 58 -15.22 18.23 -18.57
C GLU A 58 -15.49 19.07 -19.83
N GLN A 59 -15.26 20.38 -19.79
CA GLN A 59 -15.44 21.25 -20.95
C GLN A 59 -14.35 21.02 -22.01
N GLN A 60 -13.10 20.80 -21.60
CA GLN A 60 -12.03 20.37 -22.51
C GLN A 60 -12.37 19.01 -23.13
N GLN A 61 -12.89 18.06 -22.33
CA GLN A 61 -13.40 16.79 -22.85
C GLN A 61 -14.59 16.94 -23.79
N ARG A 62 -15.52 17.87 -23.56
CA ARG A 62 -16.69 18.12 -24.44
C ARG A 62 -16.32 18.88 -25.71
N THR A 63 -15.25 19.67 -25.69
CA THR A 63 -14.76 20.38 -26.87
C THR A 63 -13.95 19.43 -27.76
N GLU A 64 -13.22 18.47 -27.18
CA GLU A 64 -12.54 17.40 -27.91
C GLU A 64 -13.47 16.23 -28.31
N LYS A 65 -14.44 15.87 -27.46
CA LYS A 65 -15.46 14.87 -27.75
C LYS A 65 -16.76 15.59 -28.14
N GLY A 66 -16.95 15.74 -29.46
CA GLY A 66 -18.20 16.18 -30.07
C GLY A 66 -19.44 15.39 -29.58
N PRO A 67 -20.64 15.81 -30.02
CA PRO A 67 -21.91 15.66 -29.30
C PRO A 67 -22.22 14.21 -28.90
N LEU A 68 -22.27 13.99 -27.57
CA LEU A 68 -22.68 12.79 -26.81
C LEU A 68 -21.94 11.49 -27.17
N PRO A 69 -21.53 10.68 -26.17
CA PRO A 69 -20.94 9.37 -26.45
C PRO A 69 -22.02 8.52 -27.13
N ARG A 70 -21.86 8.34 -28.45
CA ARG A 70 -22.52 7.29 -29.22
C ARG A 70 -22.43 6.02 -28.39
N LYS A 71 -23.56 5.34 -28.14
CA LYS A 71 -23.60 4.03 -27.46
C LYS A 71 -22.42 3.22 -27.99
N MET A 72 -21.37 3.08 -27.18
CA MET A 72 -20.15 2.39 -27.57
C MET A 72 -20.58 1.01 -28.04
N THR A 73 -20.17 0.67 -29.25
CA THR A 73 -20.39 -0.69 -29.75
C THR A 73 -19.58 -1.64 -28.85
N SER A 74 -20.08 -2.85 -28.61
CA SER A 74 -19.46 -3.82 -27.70
C SER A 74 -17.96 -4.02 -27.98
N GLY A 75 -17.53 -3.89 -29.24
CA GLY A 75 -16.12 -3.98 -29.63
C GLY A 75 -15.22 -2.82 -29.18
N GLU A 76 -15.72 -1.58 -29.08
CA GLU A 76 -14.92 -0.44 -28.58
C GLU A 76 -14.74 -0.51 -27.05
N GLN A 77 -15.73 -1.10 -26.36
CA GLN A 77 -15.65 -1.34 -24.93
C GLN A 77 -14.65 -2.45 -24.59
N GLU A 78 -14.61 -3.52 -25.40
CA GLU A 78 -13.61 -4.59 -25.28
C GLU A 78 -12.18 -4.08 -25.49
N GLN A 79 -11.96 -3.20 -26.46
CA GLN A 79 -10.64 -2.58 -26.71
C GLN A 79 -10.17 -1.71 -25.54
N LEU A 80 -11.07 -0.86 -24.99
CA LEU A 80 -10.76 -0.04 -23.82
C LEU A 80 -10.45 -0.89 -22.57
N VAL A 81 -11.15 -2.01 -22.38
CA VAL A 81 -10.86 -2.93 -21.28
C VAL A 81 -9.48 -3.57 -21.46
N ALA A 82 -9.14 -3.99 -22.69
CA ALA A 82 -7.83 -4.56 -23.00
C ALA A 82 -6.69 -3.55 -22.76
N ASP A 83 -6.89 -2.28 -23.13
CA ASP A 83 -5.90 -1.22 -22.89
C ASP A 83 -5.69 -0.94 -21.40
N VAL A 84 -6.77 -0.93 -20.61
CA VAL A 84 -6.70 -0.77 -19.15
C VAL A 84 -6.02 -1.98 -18.49
N GLU A 85 -6.30 -3.19 -18.97
CA GLU A 85 -5.67 -4.41 -18.47
C GLU A 85 -4.16 -4.41 -18.77
N PHE A 86 -3.77 -4.03 -19.99
CA PHE A 86 -2.38 -3.85 -20.38
C PHE A 86 -1.65 -2.79 -19.54
N ALA A 87 -2.28 -1.63 -19.31
CA ALA A 87 -1.72 -0.60 -18.45
C ALA A 87 -1.55 -1.09 -17.00
N ASN A 88 -2.54 -1.83 -16.47
CA ASN A 88 -2.45 -2.42 -15.14
C ASN A 88 -1.35 -3.48 -15.04
N GLU A 89 -1.10 -4.28 -16.09
CA GLU A 89 0.03 -5.19 -16.13
C GLU A 89 1.38 -4.46 -16.07
N ILE A 90 1.50 -3.33 -16.78
CA ILE A 90 2.72 -2.51 -16.72
C ILE A 90 2.91 -1.95 -15.31
N LEU A 91 1.85 -1.42 -14.69
CA LEU A 91 1.91 -0.91 -13.32
C LEU A 91 2.27 -2.01 -12.30
N LYS A 92 1.77 -3.23 -12.48
CA LYS A 92 2.16 -4.38 -11.65
C LYS A 92 3.64 -4.74 -11.81
N LYS A 93 4.20 -4.56 -13.01
CA LYS A 93 5.64 -4.77 -13.29
C LYS A 93 6.50 -3.65 -12.70
N ASP A 94 6.00 -2.41 -12.70
CA ASP A 94 6.69 -1.22 -12.16
C ASP A 94 6.74 -1.22 -10.62
N GLY A 95 5.73 -1.81 -9.96
CA GLY A 95 5.73 -1.99 -8.50
C GLY A 95 6.81 -2.92 -7.95
N PHE A 96 7.57 -3.60 -8.81
CA PHE A 96 8.61 -4.52 -8.38
C PHE A 96 9.90 -3.80 -7.99
N ARG A 97 10.20 -3.82 -6.69
CA ARG A 97 11.37 -3.15 -6.10
C ARG A 97 12.65 -3.94 -6.37
N TRP A 98 13.13 -3.92 -7.62
CA TRP A 98 14.34 -4.63 -8.05
C TRP A 98 15.56 -4.35 -7.19
N THR A 99 15.79 -3.10 -6.80
CA THR A 99 16.91 -2.73 -5.93
C THR A 99 16.86 -3.48 -4.61
N LEU A 100 15.69 -3.49 -3.95
CA LEU A 100 15.51 -4.18 -2.67
C LEU A 100 15.73 -5.69 -2.81
N LEU A 101 15.20 -6.29 -3.87
CA LEU A 101 15.40 -7.72 -4.12
C LEU A 101 16.88 -8.06 -4.30
N LEU A 102 17.61 -7.26 -5.08
CA LEU A 102 19.02 -7.50 -5.34
C LEU A 102 19.86 -7.29 -4.08
N ASP A 103 19.54 -6.27 -3.26
CA ASP A 103 20.19 -6.04 -1.97
C ASP A 103 19.98 -7.23 -1.02
N HIS A 104 18.75 -7.77 -0.94
CA HIS A 104 18.45 -8.94 -0.12
C HIS A 104 19.15 -10.20 -0.66
N LEU A 105 19.21 -10.38 -1.99
CA LEU A 105 19.90 -11.50 -2.62
C LEU A 105 21.41 -11.46 -2.38
N GLU A 106 22.03 -10.28 -2.42
CA GLU A 106 23.47 -10.12 -2.14
C GLU A 106 23.83 -10.63 -0.74
N GLY A 107 22.98 -10.41 0.26
CA GLY A 107 23.21 -10.87 1.62
C GLY A 107 23.10 -12.40 1.83
N VAL A 108 22.33 -13.10 0.99
CA VAL A 108 22.05 -14.54 1.19
C VAL A 108 22.85 -15.46 0.27
N VAL A 109 23.41 -14.97 -0.84
CA VAL A 109 24.12 -15.76 -1.85
C VAL A 109 25.57 -16.07 -1.40
N PRO A 110 25.95 -17.34 -1.21
CA PRO A 110 27.32 -17.72 -0.87
C PRO A 110 28.30 -17.53 -2.03
N GLU A 111 29.59 -17.30 -1.73
CA GLU A 111 30.67 -17.11 -2.73
C GLU A 111 30.78 -18.21 -3.80
N ARG A 112 30.31 -19.44 -3.50
CA ARG A 112 30.41 -20.62 -4.38
C ARG A 112 29.12 -20.94 -5.13
N VAL A 113 28.18 -19.98 -5.16
CA VAL A 113 26.90 -20.09 -5.85
C VAL A 113 26.77 -18.95 -6.85
N GLY A 114 26.61 -19.30 -8.13
CA GLY A 114 26.40 -18.34 -9.20
C GLY A 114 24.93 -18.29 -9.62
N ILE A 115 24.31 -17.13 -9.55
CA ILE A 115 22.98 -16.91 -10.11
C ILE A 115 23.11 -16.68 -11.62
N ARG A 116 22.36 -17.43 -12.42
CA ARG A 116 22.29 -17.29 -13.88
C ARG A 116 21.10 -16.45 -14.32
N GLY A 117 19.99 -16.52 -13.60
CA GLY A 117 18.80 -15.77 -13.97
C GLY A 117 17.79 -15.70 -12.84
N ILE A 118 17.17 -14.53 -12.73
CA ILE A 118 16.08 -14.21 -11.81
C ILE A 118 14.84 -13.95 -12.68
N ARG A 119 13.76 -14.68 -12.41
CA ARG A 119 12.47 -14.50 -13.10
C ARG A 119 11.39 -14.16 -12.08
N PRO A 120 11.02 -12.88 -11.92
CA PRO A 120 9.92 -12.50 -11.06
C PRO A 120 8.58 -12.90 -11.65
N ASN A 121 7.64 -13.25 -10.77
CA ASN A 121 6.24 -13.43 -11.04
C ASN A 121 5.47 -12.30 -10.33
N TYR A 122 5.18 -11.24 -11.08
CA TYR A 122 4.51 -10.03 -10.60
C TYR A 122 3.08 -10.27 -10.12
N SER A 123 2.42 -11.35 -10.55
CA SER A 123 1.04 -11.67 -10.17
C SER A 123 0.95 -12.27 -8.77
N GLU A 124 1.93 -13.07 -8.36
CA GLU A 124 1.94 -13.79 -7.09
C GLU A 124 2.93 -13.21 -6.06
N GLY A 125 3.73 -12.20 -6.44
CA GLY A 125 4.80 -11.68 -5.57
C GLY A 125 5.89 -12.73 -5.29
N SER A 126 6.08 -13.67 -6.22
CA SER A 126 7.09 -14.73 -6.14
C SER A 126 8.18 -14.50 -7.17
N PHE A 127 9.34 -15.14 -6.99
CA PHE A 127 10.38 -15.15 -8.02
C PHE A 127 11.03 -16.54 -8.13
N THR A 128 11.44 -16.87 -9.35
CA THR A 128 12.23 -18.08 -9.63
C THR A 128 13.67 -17.69 -9.84
N LEU A 129 14.56 -18.34 -9.09
CA LEU A 129 16.00 -18.24 -9.24
C LEU A 129 16.55 -19.47 -9.95
N SER A 130 17.42 -19.27 -10.93
CA SER A 130 18.18 -20.35 -11.54
C SER A 130 19.68 -20.04 -11.50
N GLY A 131 20.48 -21.07 -11.25
CA GLY A 131 21.92 -20.88 -11.05
C GLY A 131 22.69 -22.18 -10.97
N TYR A 132 23.95 -22.05 -10.58
CA TYR A 132 24.90 -23.15 -10.41
C TYR A 132 25.56 -23.07 -9.04
N ALA A 133 25.64 -24.20 -8.35
CA ALA A 133 26.43 -24.36 -7.14
C ALA A 133 27.64 -25.26 -7.43
N ARG A 134 28.77 -25.01 -6.75
CA ARG A 134 29.99 -25.81 -6.92
C ARG A 134 29.87 -27.20 -6.27
N SER A 135 29.02 -27.36 -5.26
CA SER A 135 28.76 -28.62 -4.57
C SER A 135 27.33 -28.67 -4.02
N VAL A 136 26.88 -29.86 -3.60
CA VAL A 136 25.57 -30.02 -2.93
C VAL A 136 25.57 -29.26 -1.61
N ASP A 137 26.70 -29.24 -0.90
CA ASP A 137 26.83 -28.53 0.37
C ASP A 137 26.70 -27.01 0.19
N ASP A 138 27.23 -26.46 -0.90
CA ASP A 138 27.08 -25.05 -1.22
C ASP A 138 25.62 -24.70 -1.59
N LEU A 139 24.93 -25.58 -2.33
CA LEU A 139 23.49 -25.42 -2.61
C LEU A 139 22.66 -25.49 -1.32
N ARG A 140 23.00 -26.41 -0.42
CA ARG A 140 22.33 -26.55 0.88
C ARG A 140 22.50 -25.30 1.73
N LYS A 141 23.73 -24.79 1.86
CA LYS A 141 23.99 -23.52 2.58
C LYS A 141 23.19 -22.37 1.99
N PHE A 142 23.07 -22.31 0.67
CA PHE A 142 22.27 -21.29 0.02
C PHE A 142 20.77 -21.41 0.35
N LEU A 143 20.22 -22.63 0.34
CA LEU A 143 18.84 -22.88 0.78
C LEU A 143 18.64 -22.52 2.26
N ASP A 144 19.58 -22.89 3.12
CA ASP A 144 19.53 -22.57 4.56
C ASP A 144 19.56 -21.05 4.79
N ASN A 145 20.39 -20.30 4.05
CA ASN A 145 20.43 -18.83 4.10
C ASN A 145 19.11 -18.20 3.63
N LEU A 146 18.52 -18.72 2.55
CA LEU A 146 17.25 -18.23 2.03
C LEU A 146 16.10 -18.48 3.02
N ILE A 147 16.04 -19.67 3.61
CA ILE A 147 15.00 -20.05 4.59
C ILE A 147 15.19 -19.30 5.92
N GLY A 148 16.43 -19.01 6.30
CA GLY A 148 16.75 -18.28 7.54
C GLY A 148 16.59 -16.76 7.43
N SER A 149 16.37 -16.22 6.23
CA SER A 149 16.21 -14.78 6.02
C SER A 149 14.79 -14.33 6.40
N PRO A 150 14.63 -13.23 7.15
CA PRO A 150 13.31 -12.67 7.44
C PRO A 150 12.60 -12.10 6.19
N ASP A 151 13.36 -11.88 5.11
CA ASP A 151 12.85 -11.27 3.88
C ASP A 151 12.21 -12.29 2.92
N PHE A 152 12.33 -13.59 3.20
CA PHE A 152 11.79 -14.67 2.37
C PHE A 152 11.00 -15.65 3.24
N ASN A 153 9.75 -15.92 2.87
CA ASN A 153 8.88 -16.79 3.67
C ASN A 153 8.95 -18.25 3.21
N ASP A 154 8.63 -18.50 1.94
CA ASP A 154 8.56 -19.86 1.41
C ASP A 154 9.59 -20.07 0.30
N VAL A 155 10.49 -21.03 0.51
CA VAL A 155 11.57 -21.37 -0.43
C VAL A 155 11.43 -22.83 -0.84
N TYR A 156 11.27 -23.06 -2.15
CA TYR A 156 11.09 -24.38 -2.73
C TYR A 156 12.14 -24.68 -3.79
N LEU A 157 12.89 -25.78 -3.62
CA LEU A 157 13.77 -26.30 -4.67
C LEU A 157 12.93 -27.04 -5.73
N LEU A 158 12.86 -26.50 -6.94
CA LEU A 158 12.12 -27.10 -8.04
C LEU A 158 12.93 -28.15 -8.80
N GLN A 159 14.21 -27.88 -9.01
CA GLN A 159 15.07 -28.73 -9.82
C GLN A 159 16.50 -28.71 -9.32
N GLN A 160 17.14 -29.88 -9.35
CA GLN A 160 18.57 -30.03 -9.20
C GLN A 160 19.08 -30.99 -10.28
N ALA A 161 20.15 -30.62 -10.97
CA ALA A 161 20.79 -31.46 -11.97
C ALA A 161 22.30 -31.28 -11.95
N ARG A 162 23.04 -32.38 -12.00
CA ARG A 162 24.49 -32.34 -12.17
C ARG A 162 24.79 -31.97 -13.63
N GLN A 163 25.61 -30.95 -13.82
CA GLN A 163 26.02 -30.48 -15.14
C GLN A 163 27.54 -30.45 -15.21
N GLU A 164 28.10 -30.98 -16.30
CA GLU A 164 29.53 -30.89 -16.57
C GLU A 164 29.88 -29.45 -16.98
N SER A 165 30.86 -28.88 -16.29
CA SER A 165 31.43 -27.58 -16.60
C SER A 165 32.45 -27.72 -17.73
N LYS A 166 32.52 -26.69 -18.59
CA LYS A 166 33.50 -26.62 -19.68
C LYS A 166 34.95 -26.64 -19.20
N ASP A 167 35.20 -26.27 -17.94
CA ASP A 167 36.53 -26.25 -17.31
C ASP A 167 36.90 -27.56 -16.59
N GLY A 168 36.18 -28.67 -16.84
CA GLY A 168 36.52 -29.99 -16.29
C GLY A 168 36.08 -30.24 -14.85
N GLY A 169 35.08 -29.48 -14.36
CA GLY A 169 34.46 -29.66 -13.05
C GLY A 169 32.98 -30.06 -13.13
N SER A 170 32.45 -30.65 -12.06
CA SER A 170 31.00 -30.92 -11.95
C SER A 170 30.33 -29.80 -11.17
N LEU A 171 29.31 -29.17 -11.77
CA LEU A 171 28.49 -28.15 -11.15
C LEU A 171 27.07 -28.69 -10.92
N ILE A 172 26.35 -28.08 -9.99
CA ILE A 172 24.97 -28.43 -9.71
C ILE A 172 24.09 -27.29 -10.20
N GLY A 173 23.42 -27.49 -11.32
CA GLY A 173 22.37 -26.60 -11.78
C GLY A 173 21.16 -26.72 -10.86
N PHE A 174 20.61 -25.58 -10.44
CA PHE A 174 19.43 -25.54 -9.60
C PHE A 174 18.39 -24.55 -10.12
N SER A 175 17.14 -24.81 -9.73
CA SER A 175 16.01 -23.89 -9.89
C SER A 175 15.24 -23.83 -8.58
N ILE A 176 15.07 -22.64 -8.02
CA ILE A 176 14.40 -22.39 -6.73
C ILE A 176 13.28 -21.39 -6.95
N VAL A 177 12.12 -21.63 -6.34
CA VAL A 177 11.04 -20.64 -6.25
C VAL A 177 10.98 -20.10 -4.84
N VAL A 178 10.91 -18.78 -4.73
CA VAL A 178 10.73 -18.06 -3.48
C VAL A 178 9.40 -17.33 -3.54
N LYS A 179 8.53 -17.53 -2.55
CA LYS A 179 7.25 -16.80 -2.41
C LYS A 179 7.29 -15.84 -1.23
N GLY A 180 6.49 -14.79 -1.33
CA GLY A 180 6.37 -13.76 -0.29
C GLY A 180 7.58 -12.86 -0.21
N ALA A 181 8.15 -12.50 -1.37
CA ALA A 181 9.31 -11.61 -1.46
C ALA A 181 8.94 -10.12 -1.39
N PHE A 182 7.64 -9.78 -1.27
CA PHE A 182 7.10 -8.41 -1.24
C PHE A 182 5.78 -8.35 -0.48
#